data_AF-A0A7Z6M8W2-F1
#
_entry.id   AF-A0A7Z6M8W2-F1
#
_cell.length_a   1.000
_cell.length_b   1.000
_cell.length_c   1.000
_cell.angle_alpha   90.00
_cell.angle_beta   90.00
_cell.angle_gamma   90.00
#
_symmetry.space_group_name_H-M   'P 1'
#
loop_
_entity.id
_entity.type
_entity.pdbx_description
1 polymer ?
#
loop_
_entity_poly.entity_id
_entity_poly.type
_entity_poly.pdbx_seq_one_letter_code
_entity_poly.pdbx_strand_id
1 'polypeptide(L)'
;MKSKSDKNQSNLPWWVELLFVQIGLPDSWLSKYLKKKKEAANFIDENKKNIVYSAIIIAGILYIYPIVRYTSSSASCIDKTTKYLKSNNSNRSQNAIDINSLAVGYCHGGSLPE
;
A
#
# COMPACT_ATOMS: atom_id res chain seq x y z
N MET A 1 -16.38 -47.95 41.46
CA MET A 1 -16.90 -47.86 40.08
C MET A 1 -16.16 -46.74 39.36
N LYS A 2 -15.50 -47.05 38.24
CA LYS A 2 -14.59 -46.15 37.51
C LYS A 2 -15.41 -45.46 36.41
N SER A 3 -15.61 -44.14 36.49
CA SER A 3 -16.35 -43.40 35.45
C SER A 3 -15.48 -42.40 34.71
N LYS A 4 -15.14 -42.79 33.48
CA LYS A 4 -15.02 -42.00 32.24
C LYS A 4 -14.05 -40.81 32.25
N SER A 5 -12.85 -41.08 31.74
CA SER A 5 -12.01 -40.08 31.11
C SER A 5 -12.63 -39.67 29.77
N ASP A 6 -13.33 -38.54 29.73
CA ASP A 6 -13.59 -37.84 28.47
C ASP A 6 -12.32 -37.07 28.09
N LYS A 7 -11.36 -37.80 27.49
CA LYS A 7 -10.20 -37.22 26.85
C LYS A 7 -10.42 -37.38 25.35
N ASN A 8 -11.14 -36.42 24.75
CA ASN A 8 -11.14 -36.21 23.30
C ASN A 8 -9.73 -35.78 22.88
N GLN A 9 -8.81 -36.73 22.83
CA GLN A 9 -7.55 -36.59 22.12
C GLN A 9 -7.91 -36.65 20.64
N SER A 10 -8.02 -35.47 20.03
CA SER A 10 -8.00 -35.35 18.58
C SER A 10 -6.68 -35.94 18.10
N ASN A 11 -6.74 -37.13 17.50
CA ASN A 11 -5.57 -37.77 16.93
C ASN A 11 -4.92 -36.81 15.92
N LEU A 12 -3.62 -36.57 16.08
CA LEU A 12 -2.89 -35.72 15.15
C LEU A 12 -2.85 -36.38 13.76
N PRO A 13 -2.82 -35.61 12.67
CA PRO A 13 -2.75 -36.15 11.32
C PRO A 13 -1.51 -37.02 11.13
N TRP A 14 -1.61 -38.10 10.36
CA TRP A 14 -0.53 -39.08 10.13
C TRP A 14 0.81 -38.45 9.62
N TRP A 15 0.75 -37.35 8.86
CA TRP A 15 1.94 -36.59 8.43
C TRP A 15 2.74 -35.98 9.59
N VAL A 16 2.09 -35.72 10.74
CA VAL A 16 2.71 -35.17 11.94
C VAL A 16 3.51 -36.24 12.68
N GLU A 17 3.03 -37.48 12.74
CA GLU A 17 3.80 -38.61 13.31
C GLU A 17 5.12 -38.82 12.55
N LEU A 18 5.12 -38.66 11.24
CA LEU A 18 6.33 -38.78 10.42
C LEU A 18 7.38 -37.69 10.75
N LEU A 19 6.93 -36.46 10.99
CA LEU A 19 7.77 -35.32 11.40
C LEU A 19 8.41 -35.53 12.78
N PHE A 20 7.69 -36.16 13.70
CA PHE A 20 8.21 -36.50 15.02
C PHE A 20 9.28 -37.60 14.97
N VAL A 21 9.13 -38.59 14.10
CA VAL A 21 10.02 -39.77 14.03
C VAL A 21 11.32 -39.50 13.27
N GLN A 22 11.29 -38.76 12.15
CA GLN A 22 12.49 -38.55 11.32
C GLN A 22 13.29 -37.28 11.66
N ILE A 23 12.63 -36.23 12.16
CA ILE A 23 13.24 -34.90 12.35
C ILE A 23 13.44 -34.57 13.85
N GLY A 24 12.82 -35.33 14.77
CA GLY A 24 12.98 -35.11 16.21
C GLY A 24 12.41 -33.77 16.67
N LEU A 25 11.31 -33.33 16.07
CA LEU A 25 10.69 -32.04 16.39
C LEU A 25 10.14 -32.05 17.83
N PRO A 26 10.44 -31.05 18.67
CA PRO A 26 9.89 -30.97 20.02
C PRO A 26 8.38 -30.69 19.98
N ASP A 27 7.60 -31.52 20.67
CA ASP A 27 6.12 -31.49 20.72
C ASP A 27 5.55 -30.13 21.20
N SER A 28 6.32 -29.43 22.05
CA SER A 28 5.98 -28.09 22.51
C SER A 28 6.02 -27.02 21.41
N TRP A 29 6.76 -27.24 20.31
CA TRP A 29 6.87 -26.27 19.22
C TRP A 29 5.68 -26.37 18.27
N LEU A 30 5.30 -27.59 17.90
CA LEU A 30 4.15 -27.82 17.02
C LEU A 30 2.85 -27.33 17.65
N SER A 31 2.63 -27.66 18.92
CA SER A 31 1.43 -27.23 19.66
C SER A 31 1.35 -25.71 19.79
N LYS A 32 2.48 -25.02 20.04
CA LYS A 32 2.54 -23.55 20.02
C LYS A 32 2.24 -22.97 18.64
N TYR A 33 2.82 -23.54 17.58
CA TYR A 33 2.58 -23.10 16.21
C TYR A 33 1.11 -23.25 15.81
N LEU A 34 0.51 -24.42 16.06
CA LEU A 34 -0.89 -24.68 15.77
C LEU A 34 -1.83 -23.74 16.56
N LYS A 35 -1.50 -23.46 17.83
CA LYS A 35 -2.25 -22.50 18.65
C LYS A 35 -2.16 -21.09 18.06
N LYS A 36 -0.96 -20.65 17.67
CA LYS A 36 -0.75 -19.34 17.04
C LYS A 36 -1.43 -19.22 15.68
N LYS A 37 -1.39 -20.28 14.86
CA LYS A 37 -2.10 -20.36 13.58
C LYS A 37 -3.61 -20.23 13.77
N LYS A 38 -4.17 -20.93 14.75
CA LYS A 38 -5.61 -20.85 15.08
C LYS A 38 -5.99 -19.45 15.59
N GLU A 39 -5.18 -18.87 16.47
CA GLU A 39 -5.39 -17.52 17.00
C GLU A 39 -5.36 -16.46 15.87
N ALA A 40 -4.41 -16.57 14.95
CA ALA A 40 -4.34 -15.70 13.78
C ALA A 40 -5.54 -15.87 12.82
N ALA A 41 -5.96 -17.11 12.56
CA ALA A 41 -7.13 -17.39 11.72
C ALA A 41 -8.41 -16.81 12.33
N ASN A 42 -8.61 -16.96 13.64
CA ASN A 42 -9.74 -16.38 14.35
C ASN A 42 -9.71 -14.85 14.30
N PHE A 43 -8.55 -14.24 14.53
CA PHE A 43 -8.41 -12.78 14.45
C PHE A 43 -8.76 -12.24 13.06
N ILE A 44 -8.32 -12.92 12.00
CA ILE A 44 -8.64 -12.55 10.61
C ILE A 44 -10.14 -12.69 10.34
N ASP A 45 -10.78 -13.74 10.82
CA ASP A 45 -12.22 -13.96 10.61
C ASP A 45 -13.06 -12.91 11.36
N GLU A 46 -12.74 -12.67 12.63
CA GLU A 46 -13.39 -11.64 13.47
C GLU A 46 -13.22 -10.23 12.89
N ASN A 47 -12.05 -9.91 12.33
CA ASN A 47 -11.71 -8.58 11.84
C ASN A 47 -11.73 -8.45 10.31
N LYS A 48 -12.30 -9.43 9.60
CA LYS A 48 -12.31 -9.50 8.13
C LYS A 48 -12.72 -8.19 7.47
N LYS A 49 -13.80 -7.57 7.97
CA LYS A 49 -14.31 -6.30 7.42
C LYS A 49 -13.30 -5.17 7.58
N ASN A 50 -12.69 -5.03 8.75
CA ASN A 50 -11.72 -3.99 9.04
C ASN A 50 -10.44 -4.16 8.20
N ILE A 51 -10.01 -5.40 8.00
CA ILE A 51 -8.86 -5.73 7.13
C ILE A 51 -9.16 -5.35 5.68
N VAL A 52 -10.36 -5.63 5.18
CA VAL A 52 -10.76 -5.24 3.83
C VAL A 52 -10.82 -3.72 3.70
N TYR A 53 -11.40 -3.01 4.67
CA TYR A 53 -11.43 -1.54 4.65
C TYR A 53 -10.02 -0.93 4.66
N SER A 54 -9.12 -1.43 5.52
CA SER A 54 -7.75 -0.92 5.55
C SER A 54 -7.00 -1.20 4.24
N ALA A 55 -7.18 -2.38 3.63
CA ALA A 55 -6.61 -2.70 2.34
C ALA A 55 -7.10 -1.75 1.23
N ILE A 56 -8.40 -1.42 1.20
CA ILE A 56 -8.97 -0.47 0.25
C ILE A 56 -8.36 0.93 0.44
N ILE A 57 -8.22 1.40 1.68
CA ILE A 57 -7.62 2.71 1.98
C ILE A 57 -6.17 2.75 1.50
N ILE A 58 -5.38 1.73 1.82
CA ILE A 58 -3.97 1.64 1.40
C ILE A 58 -3.86 1.61 -0.13
N ALA A 59 -4.69 0.80 -0.80
CA ALA A 59 -4.73 0.74 -2.25
C ALA A 59 -5.12 2.10 -2.85
N GLY A 60 -6.09 2.80 -2.25
CA GLY A 60 -6.48 4.15 -2.65
C GLY A 60 -5.32 5.15 -2.54
N ILE A 61 -4.58 5.15 -1.44
CA ILE A 61 -3.42 6.03 -1.25
C ILE A 61 -2.34 5.74 -2.30
N LEU A 62 -2.03 4.46 -2.53
CA LEU A 62 -1.02 4.05 -3.52
C LEU A 62 -1.42 4.46 -4.94
N TYR A 63 -2.69 4.34 -5.30
CA TYR A 63 -3.21 4.75 -6.61
C TYR A 63 -3.14 6.27 -6.80
N ILE A 64 -3.46 7.05 -5.77
CA ILE A 64 -3.52 8.51 -5.83
C ILE A 64 -2.11 9.14 -5.77
N TYR A 65 -1.14 8.49 -5.11
CA TYR A 65 0.22 8.99 -4.93
C TYR A 65 0.92 9.48 -6.22
N PRO A 66 1.00 8.70 -7.32
CA PRO A 66 1.65 9.17 -8.54
C PRO A 66 0.96 10.39 -9.15
N ILE A 67 -0.37 10.49 -9.04
CA ILE A 67 -1.15 11.62 -9.55
C ILE A 67 -0.81 12.88 -8.75
N VAL A 68 -0.80 12.80 -7.42
CA VAL A 68 -0.44 13.93 -6.56
C VAL A 68 0.99 14.40 -6.83
N ARG A 69 1.93 13.47 -7.00
CA ARG A 69 3.32 13.78 -7.32
C ARG A 69 3.47 14.42 -8.70
N TYR A 70 2.76 13.92 -9.69
CA TYR A 70 2.76 14.49 -11.04
C TYR A 70 2.19 15.92 -11.02
N THR A 71 1.05 16.13 -10.37
CA THR A 71 0.40 17.43 -10.25
C THR A 71 1.29 18.43 -9.51
N SER A 72 1.95 18.03 -8.42
CA SER A 72 2.85 18.93 -7.67
C SER A 72 4.07 19.35 -8.49
N SER A 73 4.67 18.41 -9.24
CA SER A 73 5.76 18.69 -10.16
C SER A 73 5.33 19.64 -11.28
N SER A 74 4.15 19.40 -11.87
CA SER A 74 3.59 20.21 -12.95
C SER A 74 3.29 21.63 -12.46
N ALA A 75 2.68 21.78 -11.28
CA ALA A 75 2.40 23.07 -10.66
C ALA A 75 3.70 23.85 -10.40
N SER A 76 4.76 23.19 -9.92
CA SER A 76 6.07 23.83 -9.72
C SER A 76 6.71 24.28 -11.04
N CYS A 77 6.57 23.50 -12.11
CA CYS A 77 7.03 23.90 -13.44
C CYS A 77 6.29 25.14 -13.94
N ILE A 78 4.96 25.15 -13.83
CA ILE A 78 4.12 26.26 -14.30
C ILE A 78 4.46 27.54 -13.53
N ASP A 79 4.62 27.46 -12.20
CA ASP A 79 4.99 28.62 -11.37
C ASP A 79 6.35 29.21 -11.77
N LYS A 80 7.38 28.36 -11.89
CA LYS A 80 8.73 28.78 -12.32
C LYS A 80 8.73 29.40 -13.71
N THR A 81 8.04 28.78 -14.66
CA THR A 81 7.98 29.25 -16.06
C THR A 81 7.19 30.54 -16.17
N THR A 82 6.06 30.66 -15.47
CA THR A 82 5.27 31.89 -15.40
C THR A 82 6.09 33.03 -14.80
N LYS A 83 6.85 32.77 -13.74
CA LYS A 83 7.74 33.77 -13.11
C LYS A 83 8.86 34.21 -14.05
N TYR A 84 9.50 33.27 -14.75
CA TYR A 84 10.52 33.55 -15.76
C TYR A 84 9.97 34.40 -16.90
N LEU A 85 8.83 34.01 -17.48
CA LEU A 85 8.20 34.71 -18.60
C LEU A 85 7.73 36.12 -18.21
N LYS A 86 7.15 36.29 -17.01
CA LYS A 86 6.78 37.62 -16.49
C LYS A 86 7.99 38.51 -16.27
N SER A 87 9.07 37.96 -15.71
CA SER A 87 10.32 38.72 -15.50
C SER A 87 10.95 39.16 -16.82
N ASN A 88 11.01 38.27 -17.82
CA ASN A 88 11.65 38.54 -19.11
C ASN A 88 10.81 39.47 -20.01
N ASN A 89 9.47 39.37 -19.97
CA ASN A 89 8.56 40.16 -20.81
C ASN A 89 8.13 41.50 -20.21
N SER A 90 8.81 42.01 -19.18
CA SER A 90 8.47 43.29 -18.53
C SER A 90 8.35 44.50 -19.48
N ASN A 91 8.89 44.41 -20.72
CA ASN A 91 8.85 45.45 -21.75
C ASN A 91 7.97 45.11 -22.99
N ARG A 92 7.45 43.88 -23.11
CA ARG A 92 6.56 43.46 -24.22
C ARG A 92 5.13 43.44 -23.67
N SER A 93 4.22 44.15 -24.33
CA SER A 93 2.78 44.16 -24.02
C SER A 93 2.14 42.80 -24.34
N GLN A 94 2.50 41.76 -23.58
CA GLN A 94 1.86 40.45 -23.62
C GLN A 94 0.88 40.34 -22.46
N ASN A 95 -0.35 39.91 -22.74
CA ASN A 95 -1.38 39.74 -21.72
C ASN A 95 -0.99 38.60 -20.76
N ALA A 96 -1.31 38.75 -19.47
CA ALA A 96 -0.99 37.73 -18.46
C ALA A 96 -1.61 36.35 -18.76
N ILE A 97 -2.72 36.32 -19.52
CA ILE A 97 -3.40 35.10 -19.98
C ILE A 97 -2.51 34.32 -20.96
N ASP A 98 -1.80 35.00 -21.86
CA ASP A 98 -0.91 34.37 -22.85
C ASP A 98 0.28 33.71 -22.15
N ILE A 99 0.89 34.40 -21.17
CA ILE A 99 2.02 33.89 -20.40
C ILE A 99 1.67 32.59 -19.66
N ASN A 100 0.49 32.54 -19.03
CA ASN A 100 0.04 31.34 -18.33
C ASN A 100 -0.17 30.17 -19.30
N SER A 101 -0.76 30.43 -20.48
CA SER A 101 -0.98 29.40 -21.49
C SER A 101 0.33 28.85 -22.08
N LEU A 102 1.32 29.71 -22.30
CA LEU A 102 2.67 29.34 -22.74
C LEU A 102 3.39 28.49 -21.69
N ALA A 103 3.30 28.88 -20.42
CA ALA A 103 3.90 28.13 -19.31
C ALA A 103 3.30 26.72 -19.18
N VAL A 104 1.98 26.60 -19.30
CA VAL A 104 1.28 25.30 -19.29
C VAL A 104 1.71 24.47 -20.50
N GLY A 105 1.69 25.04 -21.70
CA GLY A 105 2.11 24.35 -22.93
C GLY A 105 3.54 23.82 -22.83
N TYR A 106 4.49 24.62 -22.34
CA TYR A 106 5.88 24.22 -22.14
C TYR A 106 6.01 23.07 -21.12
N CYS A 107 5.35 23.18 -19.96
CA CYS A 107 5.41 22.15 -18.92
C CYS A 107 4.73 20.82 -19.33
N HIS A 108 3.93 20.82 -20.40
CA HIS A 108 3.37 19.62 -21.02
C HIS A 108 4.13 19.14 -22.27
N GLY A 109 5.33 19.68 -22.54
CA GLY A 109 6.21 19.22 -23.62
C GLY A 109 6.19 20.08 -24.89
N GLY A 110 5.54 21.24 -24.86
CA GLY A 110 5.67 22.26 -25.91
C GLY A 110 6.99 23.02 -25.83
N SER A 111 7.28 23.82 -26.85
CA SER A 111 8.43 24.73 -26.87
C SER A 111 8.04 26.14 -26.43
N LEU A 112 8.97 26.87 -25.82
CA LEU A 112 8.80 28.31 -25.62
C LEU A 112 9.02 29.06 -26.95
N PRO A 113 8.30 30.17 -27.19
CA PRO A 113 8.57 31.02 -28.33
C PRO A 113 9.95 31.69 -28.16
N GLU A 114 10.75 31.68 -29.23
CA GLU A 114 12.06 32.35 -29.32
C GLU A 114 11.95 33.88 -29.30
#